data_AF-A0AAW0E5S0-F1
#
_entry.id   AF-A0AAW0E5S0-F1
#
_cell.length_a   1.000
_cell.length_b   1.000
_cell.length_c   1.000
_cell.angle_alpha   90.00
_cell.angle_beta   90.00
_cell.angle_gamma   90.00
#
_symmetry.space_group_name_H-M   'P 1'
#
loop_
_entity.id
_entity.type
_entity.pdbx_description
1 polymer ?
#
loop_
_entity_poly.entity_id
_entity_poly.type
_entity_poly.pdbx_seq_one_letter_code
_entity_poly.pdbx_strand_id
1 'polypeptide(L)'
;MRGFSGVFLALLNWAVVSVVAASNKTCQTTGFSVPATYPDLTACASEPATFSCENTTAIQNTCCSPTPGGLVLQTQFWSTYTGLEEKGQKLPKSSWTIHGLWPDNCDGSYEQYCDFSRQYDPVPSPKKLTNGTEIPIYTGPGVDTFIKAFGRDDLLDYMNKYWINQGFPNADLWAHEFSKHATCTSTFDLACYGESYKEHSDVINYFDATIRAFHQYPTFDMLAA
;
A
#
# COMPACT_ATOMS: atom_id res chain seq x y z
N MET A 1 -50.24 62.83 -54.16
CA MET A 1 -50.17 61.90 -55.30
C MET A 1 -49.08 60.88 -55.01
N ARG A 2 -49.44 59.57 -55.03
CA ARG A 2 -48.63 58.34 -55.18
C ARG A 2 -47.18 58.35 -54.66
N GLY A 3 -46.88 57.59 -53.61
CA GLY A 3 -46.27 56.24 -53.70
C GLY A 3 -44.99 56.28 -52.82
N PHE A 4 -44.48 55.26 -52.15
CA PHE A 4 -44.61 53.81 -52.14
C PHE A 4 -44.37 53.34 -50.69
N SER A 5 -45.18 52.44 -50.14
CA SER A 5 -44.83 51.72 -48.90
C SER A 5 -43.92 50.55 -49.26
N GLY A 6 -42.64 50.66 -48.92
CA GLY A 6 -41.70 49.53 -48.92
C GLY A 6 -41.80 48.78 -47.60
N VAL A 7 -42.29 47.54 -47.65
CA VAL A 7 -42.27 46.60 -46.53
C VAL A 7 -40.85 46.03 -46.43
N PHE A 8 -40.11 46.40 -45.38
CA PHE A 8 -38.88 45.72 -45.01
C PHE A 8 -39.23 44.42 -44.28
N LEU A 9 -39.06 43.28 -44.95
CA LEU A 9 -39.01 41.98 -44.27
C LEU A 9 -37.66 41.86 -43.54
N ALA A 10 -37.68 41.89 -42.22
CA ALA A 10 -36.56 41.49 -41.39
C ALA A 10 -36.45 39.95 -41.41
N LEU A 11 -35.40 39.43 -42.06
CA LEU A 11 -35.03 38.03 -41.97
C LEU A 11 -34.46 37.77 -40.57
N LEU A 12 -35.23 37.09 -39.71
CA LEU A 12 -34.69 36.54 -38.46
C LEU A 12 -33.74 35.39 -38.82
N ASN A 13 -32.44 35.62 -38.62
CA ASN A 13 -31.42 34.57 -38.69
C ASN A 13 -31.55 33.69 -37.43
N TRP A 14 -32.14 32.51 -37.55
CA TRP A 14 -32.13 31.51 -36.48
C TRP A 14 -30.77 30.81 -36.48
N ALA A 15 -29.83 31.31 -35.69
CA ALA A 15 -28.60 30.58 -35.41
C ALA A 15 -28.93 29.39 -34.50
N VAL A 16 -28.95 28.18 -35.07
CA VAL A 16 -29.03 26.94 -34.30
C VAL A 16 -27.70 26.76 -33.58
N VAL A 17 -27.65 27.10 -32.29
CA VAL A 17 -26.52 26.76 -31.43
C VAL A 17 -26.61 25.27 -31.14
N SER A 18 -25.86 24.46 -31.89
CA SER A 18 -25.66 23.05 -31.56
C SER A 18 -24.84 22.98 -30.27
N VAL A 19 -25.51 22.71 -29.15
CA VAL A 19 -24.84 22.34 -27.90
C VAL A 19 -24.27 20.94 -28.12
N VAL A 20 -22.98 20.87 -28.48
CA VAL A 20 -22.23 19.62 -28.44
C VAL A 20 -22.02 19.31 -26.96
N ALA A 21 -22.87 18.45 -26.40
CA ALA A 21 -22.61 17.85 -25.11
C ALA A 21 -21.35 16.99 -25.26
N ALA A 22 -20.20 17.53 -24.84
CA ALA A 22 -19.01 16.73 -24.64
C ALA A 22 -19.32 15.72 -23.53
N SER A 23 -19.64 14.48 -23.90
CA SER A 23 -19.59 13.38 -22.96
C SER A 23 -18.15 13.23 -22.52
N ASN A 24 -17.82 13.77 -21.34
CA ASN A 24 -16.64 13.36 -20.59
C ASN A 24 -16.82 11.88 -20.25
N LYS A 25 -16.45 11.01 -21.20
CA LYS A 25 -16.08 9.65 -20.85
C LYS A 25 -14.81 9.77 -20.03
N THR A 26 -14.97 9.85 -18.71
CA THR A 26 -13.91 9.43 -17.80
C THR A 26 -13.53 8.02 -18.24
N CYS A 27 -12.34 7.88 -18.81
CA CYS A 27 -11.69 6.60 -18.94
C CYS A 27 -11.41 6.16 -17.49
N GLN A 28 -12.35 5.47 -16.86
CA GLN A 28 -12.02 4.68 -15.68
C GLN A 28 -11.04 3.63 -16.18
N THR A 29 -9.76 3.89 -15.99
CA THR A 29 -8.78 2.83 -15.97
C THR A 29 -9.28 1.84 -14.93
N THR A 30 -9.71 0.66 -15.37
CA THR A 30 -9.99 -0.49 -14.51
C THR A 30 -8.68 -1.05 -13.95
N GLY A 31 -7.83 -0.16 -13.43
CA GLY A 31 -6.54 -0.45 -12.83
C GLY A 31 -6.71 -0.47 -11.32
N PHE A 32 -6.03 -1.41 -10.68
CA PHE A 32 -5.90 -1.45 -9.23
C PHE A 32 -5.42 -0.09 -8.71
N SER A 33 -6.22 0.53 -7.84
CA SER A 33 -5.86 1.78 -7.17
C SER A 33 -5.58 1.48 -5.71
N VAL A 34 -4.37 1.82 -5.23
CA VAL A 34 -4.07 1.69 -3.82
C VAL A 34 -4.73 2.85 -3.07
N PRO A 35 -5.69 2.60 -2.16
CA PRO A 35 -6.30 3.67 -1.40
C PRO A 35 -5.25 4.33 -0.50
N ALA A 36 -5.42 5.62 -0.18
CA ALA A 36 -4.61 6.31 0.82
C ALA A 36 -5.13 5.96 2.22
N THR A 37 -4.83 4.75 2.67
CA THR A 37 -5.17 4.23 4.00
C THR A 37 -4.01 4.45 4.98
N TYR A 38 -4.32 5.01 6.14
CA TYR A 38 -3.37 5.33 7.23
C TYR A 38 -4.13 5.36 8.58
N PRO A 39 -3.41 5.31 9.72
CA PRO A 39 -4.00 5.49 11.06
C PRO A 39 -4.67 6.87 11.22
N ASP A 40 -5.32 7.17 12.35
CA ASP A 40 -5.87 8.51 12.58
C ASP A 40 -4.73 9.53 12.80
N LEU A 41 -4.40 10.28 11.75
CA LEU A 41 -3.36 11.30 11.76
C LEU A 41 -3.87 12.69 12.16
N THR A 42 -5.11 12.82 12.62
CA THR A 42 -5.65 14.12 13.07
C THR A 42 -4.80 14.70 14.20
N ALA A 43 -4.31 13.82 15.09
CA ALA A 43 -3.38 14.19 16.16
C ALA A 43 -2.01 14.68 15.67
N CYS A 44 -1.68 14.47 14.39
CA CYS A 44 -0.42 14.90 13.77
C CYS A 44 -0.51 16.27 13.09
N ALA A 45 -1.71 16.83 12.92
CA ALA A 45 -1.89 18.10 12.22
C ALA A 45 -1.23 19.29 12.93
N SER A 46 -1.05 19.20 14.25
CA SER A 46 -0.36 20.20 15.07
C SER A 46 1.13 19.91 15.30
N GLU A 47 1.62 18.76 14.86
CA GLU A 47 3.01 18.37 15.04
C GLU A 47 3.88 18.98 13.94
N PRO A 48 5.13 19.39 14.26
CA PRO A 48 6.05 19.86 13.24
C PRO A 48 6.40 18.72 12.27
N ALA A 49 6.37 19.01 10.96
CA ALA A 49 6.82 18.06 9.96
C ALA A 49 8.33 17.87 10.05
N THR A 50 8.76 16.67 10.43
CA THR A 50 10.18 16.28 10.50
C THR A 50 10.40 14.98 9.75
N PHE A 51 11.49 14.88 8.99
CA PHE A 51 11.89 13.59 8.44
C PHE A 51 12.38 12.67 9.56
N SER A 52 11.97 11.40 9.50
CA SER A 52 12.53 10.36 10.36
C SER A 52 14.04 10.26 10.13
N CYS A 53 14.77 9.89 11.18
CA CYS A 53 16.25 9.86 11.20
C CYS A 53 16.99 11.20 11.07
N GLU A 54 16.30 12.31 10.81
CA GLU A 54 16.88 13.65 10.92
C GLU A 54 16.48 14.33 12.24
N ASN A 55 15.34 13.94 12.82
CA ASN A 55 14.89 14.48 14.08
C ASN A 55 15.74 13.99 15.25
N THR A 56 16.43 14.92 15.92
CA THR A 56 17.26 14.67 17.12
C THR A 56 16.53 14.97 18.42
N THR A 57 15.28 15.45 18.34
CA THR A 57 14.43 15.72 19.50
C THR A 57 13.50 14.53 19.78
N ALA A 58 13.08 14.38 21.04
CA ALA A 58 12.16 13.32 21.43
C ALA A 58 10.79 13.49 20.74
N ILE A 59 10.39 12.48 19.97
CA ILE A 59 9.08 12.42 19.30
C ILE A 59 8.00 12.22 20.39
N GLN A 60 7.15 13.23 20.60
CA GLN A 60 6.09 13.18 21.61
C GLN A 60 4.95 12.25 21.19
N ASN A 61 4.55 12.34 19.92
CA ASN A 61 3.52 11.48 19.33
C ASN A 61 4.14 10.56 18.28
N THR A 62 4.39 9.31 18.66
CA THR A 62 5.01 8.31 17.80
C THR A 62 4.13 7.91 16.61
N CYS A 63 2.82 8.21 16.63
CA CYS A 63 1.94 8.01 15.48
C CYS A 63 2.23 8.96 14.31
N CYS A 64 2.96 10.04 14.57
CA CYS A 64 3.23 11.10 13.58
C CYS A 64 4.60 11.00 12.91
N SER A 65 5.41 10.02 13.31
CA SER A 65 6.71 9.75 12.70
C SER A 65 7.10 8.30 12.95
N PRO A 66 7.58 7.53 11.95
CA PRO A 66 8.01 6.14 12.16
C PRO A 66 9.15 6.08 13.18
N THR A 67 8.87 5.48 14.34
CA THR A 67 9.84 5.32 15.42
C THR A 67 9.52 4.11 16.31
N PRO A 68 10.52 3.29 16.71
CA PRO A 68 11.81 3.14 16.02
C PRO A 68 11.61 2.72 14.56
N GLY A 69 12.69 2.56 13.81
CA GLY A 69 12.58 2.14 12.42
C GLY A 69 12.34 3.27 11.41
N GLY A 70 12.98 4.42 11.63
CA GLY A 70 12.81 5.62 10.82
C GLY A 70 13.43 5.55 9.41
N LEU A 71 14.33 4.60 9.16
CA LEU A 71 14.90 4.33 7.85
C LEU A 71 14.02 3.26 7.17
N VAL A 72 13.12 3.68 6.29
CA VAL A 72 12.15 2.77 5.66
C VAL A 72 12.68 2.23 4.34
N LEU A 73 12.86 0.91 4.26
CA LEU A 73 13.36 0.22 3.07
C LEU A 73 12.20 -0.43 2.31
N GLN A 74 12.00 -0.04 1.05
CA GLN A 74 11.13 -0.79 0.13
C GLN A 74 12.01 -1.80 -0.62
N THR A 75 11.85 -3.09 -0.31
CA THR A 75 12.71 -4.15 -0.86
C THR A 75 12.00 -4.91 -1.99
N GLN A 76 12.76 -5.29 -3.02
CA GLN A 76 12.24 -5.97 -4.21
C GLN A 76 13.08 -7.20 -4.56
N PHE A 77 12.45 -8.18 -5.21
CA PHE A 77 13.08 -9.36 -5.77
C PHE A 77 13.12 -9.32 -7.30
N TRP A 78 14.20 -9.86 -7.85
CA TRP A 78 14.26 -10.34 -9.23
C TRP A 78 14.36 -11.86 -9.22
N SER A 79 13.20 -12.51 -9.23
CA SER A 79 13.09 -13.97 -9.33
C SER A 79 12.92 -14.39 -10.78
N THR A 80 13.48 -15.54 -11.17
CA THR A 80 13.33 -16.09 -12.53
C THR A 80 12.37 -17.27 -12.61
N TYR A 81 11.93 -17.78 -11.46
CA TYR A 81 10.92 -18.83 -11.31
C TYR A 81 10.20 -18.68 -9.96
N THR A 82 9.01 -19.25 -9.82
CA THR A 82 8.23 -19.29 -8.58
C THR A 82 8.43 -20.61 -7.83
N GLY A 83 8.72 -21.71 -8.52
CA GLY A 83 8.78 -23.05 -7.93
C GLY A 83 7.40 -23.66 -7.64
N LEU A 84 6.33 -22.94 -7.96
CA LEU A 84 4.94 -23.35 -7.82
C LEU A 84 4.15 -23.07 -9.12
N GLU A 85 4.82 -23.05 -10.28
CA GLU A 85 4.21 -22.80 -11.58
C GLU A 85 3.11 -23.80 -11.91
N GLU A 86 3.31 -25.08 -11.56
CA GLU A 86 2.31 -26.14 -11.72
C GLU A 86 1.04 -25.89 -10.88
N LYS A 87 1.17 -25.12 -9.79
CA LYS A 87 0.04 -24.68 -8.95
C LYS A 87 -0.49 -23.30 -9.35
N GLY A 88 -0.03 -22.75 -10.47
CA GLY A 88 -0.51 -21.50 -11.05
C GLY A 88 0.13 -20.21 -10.52
N GLN A 89 1.11 -20.29 -9.60
CA GLN A 89 1.85 -19.11 -9.15
C GLN A 89 2.80 -18.65 -10.26
N LYS A 90 2.67 -17.39 -10.69
CA LYS A 90 3.39 -16.84 -11.85
C LYS A 90 4.08 -15.53 -11.50
N LEU A 91 5.25 -15.32 -12.08
CA LEU A 91 5.93 -14.03 -12.03
C LEU A 91 5.31 -13.05 -13.05
N PRO A 92 5.21 -11.76 -12.70
CA PRO A 92 4.81 -10.74 -13.66
C PRO A 92 5.91 -10.56 -14.71
N LYS A 93 5.50 -10.34 -15.97
CA LYS A 93 6.45 -9.96 -17.02
C LYS A 93 6.88 -8.51 -16.81
N SER A 94 8.13 -8.21 -17.15
CA SER A 94 8.66 -6.83 -17.16
C SER A 94 8.45 -6.09 -15.83
N SER A 95 8.60 -6.81 -14.72
CA SER A 95 8.43 -6.23 -13.39
C SER A 95 9.29 -7.00 -12.41
N TRP A 96 9.88 -6.28 -11.47
CA TRP A 96 10.34 -6.87 -10.22
C TRP A 96 9.12 -7.23 -9.36
N THR A 97 9.32 -8.01 -8.31
CA THR A 97 8.27 -8.32 -7.31
C THR A 97 8.63 -7.71 -5.97
N ILE A 98 7.61 -7.48 -5.14
CA ILE A 98 7.75 -7.00 -3.77
C ILE A 98 8.42 -8.10 -2.93
N HIS A 99 9.39 -7.70 -2.12
CA HIS A 99 9.86 -8.50 -0.99
C HIS A 99 9.17 -8.01 0.29
N GLY A 100 9.30 -6.72 0.63
CA GLY A 100 8.60 -6.13 1.76
C GLY A 100 8.84 -4.62 1.94
N LEU A 101 8.42 -4.14 3.10
CA LEU A 101 8.65 -2.79 3.60
C LEU A 101 9.19 -2.89 5.03
N TRP A 102 10.44 -2.46 5.24
CA TRP A 102 11.18 -2.73 6.49
C TRP A 102 11.54 -1.43 7.20
N PRO A 103 11.23 -1.30 8.50
CA PRO A 103 11.57 -0.13 9.28
C PRO A 103 12.90 -0.36 10.03
N ASP A 104 14.02 0.01 9.39
CA ASP A 104 15.35 -0.09 10.00
C ASP A 104 15.63 1.11 10.92
N ASN A 105 16.42 0.88 11.95
CA ASN A 105 16.93 1.95 12.79
C ASN A 105 17.82 2.89 11.98
N CYS A 106 17.93 4.14 12.44
CA CYS A 106 18.68 5.18 11.73
C CYS A 106 20.20 4.92 11.65
N ASP A 107 20.71 3.98 12.44
CA ASP A 107 22.10 3.51 12.39
C ASP A 107 22.30 2.29 11.46
N GLY A 108 21.23 1.84 10.80
CA GLY A 108 21.22 0.67 9.91
C GLY A 108 21.08 -0.68 10.63
N SER A 109 20.96 -0.70 11.97
CA SER A 109 20.46 -1.88 12.68
C SER A 109 18.95 -2.05 12.46
N TYR A 110 18.38 -3.17 12.89
CA TYR A 110 16.95 -3.42 12.75
C TYR A 110 16.42 -4.26 13.90
N GLU A 111 15.14 -4.06 14.20
CA GLU A 111 14.38 -4.91 15.11
C GLU A 111 13.59 -5.95 14.31
N GLN A 112 13.11 -7.00 14.98
CA GLN A 112 12.30 -8.04 14.33
C GLN A 112 11.34 -8.70 15.31
N TYR A 113 10.13 -9.02 14.83
CA TYR A 113 9.06 -9.67 15.62
C TYR A 113 8.79 -8.96 16.95
N CYS A 114 8.51 -7.66 16.90
CA CYS A 114 8.43 -6.79 18.08
C CYS A 114 7.11 -6.89 18.86
N ASP A 115 6.08 -7.49 18.27
CA ASP A 115 4.77 -7.69 18.92
C ASP A 115 4.21 -9.08 18.63
N PHE A 116 4.25 -9.97 19.62
CA PHE A 116 3.72 -11.32 19.49
C PHE A 116 2.19 -11.40 19.54
N SER A 117 1.50 -10.35 19.99
CA SER A 117 0.02 -10.32 19.95
C SER A 117 -0.53 -10.12 18.54
N ARG A 118 0.32 -9.63 17.62
CA ARG A 118 0.03 -9.43 16.20
C ARG A 118 0.97 -10.26 15.30
N GLN A 119 1.40 -11.41 15.80
CA GLN A 119 2.20 -12.35 15.04
C GLN A 119 1.26 -13.30 14.28
N TYR A 120 1.45 -13.37 12.97
CA TYR A 120 0.66 -14.19 12.03
C TYR A 120 1.51 -15.14 11.18
N ASP A 121 2.84 -15.12 11.33
CA ASP A 121 3.77 -15.92 10.52
C ASP A 121 3.75 -17.41 10.94
N PRO A 122 3.34 -18.34 10.06
CA PRO A 122 3.27 -19.76 10.36
C PRO A 122 4.65 -20.45 10.35
N VAL A 123 5.68 -19.81 9.79
CA VAL A 123 7.05 -20.36 9.71
C VAL A 123 8.08 -19.29 10.08
N PRO A 124 8.14 -18.85 11.35
CA PRO A 124 9.04 -17.77 11.77
C PRO A 124 10.51 -18.03 11.44
N SER A 125 11.16 -17.01 10.88
CA SER A 125 12.58 -17.03 10.54
C SER A 125 13.25 -15.70 10.96
N PRO A 126 14.08 -15.70 12.02
CA PRO A 126 14.54 -16.86 12.79
C PRO A 126 13.43 -17.47 13.68
N LYS A 127 13.70 -18.65 14.27
CA LYS A 127 12.81 -19.26 15.28
C LYS A 127 12.99 -18.70 16.69
N LYS A 128 14.12 -18.02 16.93
CA LYS A 128 14.47 -17.39 18.21
C LYS A 128 15.12 -16.03 17.95
N LEU A 129 14.78 -15.07 18.79
CA LEU A 129 15.45 -13.77 18.84
C LEU A 129 16.85 -13.92 19.45
N THR A 130 17.68 -12.89 19.28
CA THR A 130 19.07 -12.85 19.78
C THR A 130 19.18 -12.97 21.30
N ASN A 131 18.14 -12.53 22.03
CA ASN A 131 18.03 -12.70 23.48
C ASN A 131 17.53 -14.10 23.92
N GLY A 132 17.29 -15.01 22.98
CA GLY A 132 16.84 -16.38 23.22
C GLY A 132 15.32 -16.56 23.27
N THR A 133 14.53 -15.49 23.19
CA THR A 133 13.06 -15.57 23.13
C THR A 133 12.61 -16.37 21.90
N GLU A 134 11.78 -17.38 22.11
CA GLU A 134 11.16 -18.14 21.03
C GLU A 134 10.05 -17.32 20.36
N ILE A 135 10.05 -17.31 19.03
CA ILE A 135 8.99 -16.66 18.26
C ILE A 135 7.85 -17.66 18.10
N PRO A 136 6.63 -17.33 18.53
CA PRO A 136 5.51 -18.26 18.46
C PRO A 136 5.17 -18.59 17.00
N ILE A 137 4.80 -19.84 16.75
CA ILE A 137 4.30 -20.30 15.45
C ILE A 137 2.81 -19.95 15.38
N TYR A 138 2.42 -19.19 14.36
CA TYR A 138 1.00 -18.93 14.12
C TYR A 138 0.28 -20.16 13.56
N THR A 139 -0.89 -20.48 14.11
CA THR A 139 -1.72 -21.62 13.66
C THR A 139 -3.14 -21.21 13.26
N GLY A 140 -3.42 -19.91 13.23
CA GLY A 140 -4.71 -19.36 12.82
C GLY A 140 -4.86 -19.23 11.30
N PRO A 141 -5.94 -18.57 10.84
CA PRO A 141 -6.18 -18.35 9.42
C PRO A 141 -5.16 -17.38 8.81
N GLY A 142 -4.71 -17.65 7.58
CA GLY A 142 -3.71 -16.83 6.90
C GLY A 142 -4.16 -15.37 6.67
N VAL A 143 -3.19 -14.46 6.52
CA VAL A 143 -3.47 -13.03 6.33
C VAL A 143 -4.28 -12.72 5.06
N ASP A 144 -4.29 -13.62 4.08
CA ASP A 144 -5.16 -13.55 2.90
C ASP A 144 -6.66 -13.59 3.28
N THR A 145 -7.00 -14.27 4.38
CA THR A 145 -8.37 -14.27 4.91
C THR A 145 -8.76 -12.93 5.53
N PHE A 146 -7.81 -12.20 6.12
CA PHE A 146 -8.04 -10.86 6.65
C PHE A 146 -8.33 -9.89 5.52
N ILE A 147 -7.55 -9.95 4.44
CA ILE A 147 -7.76 -9.15 3.22
C ILE A 147 -9.17 -9.39 2.65
N LYS A 148 -9.60 -10.64 2.54
CA LYS A 148 -10.96 -11.00 2.10
C LYS A 148 -12.05 -10.49 3.05
N ALA A 149 -11.83 -10.55 4.36
CA ALA A 149 -12.79 -10.04 5.35
C ALA A 149 -13.01 -8.52 5.22
N PHE A 150 -12.03 -7.77 4.72
CA PHE A 150 -12.15 -6.35 4.37
C PHE A 150 -12.76 -6.11 2.98
N GLY A 151 -13.13 -7.15 2.24
CA GLY A 151 -13.67 -7.05 0.88
C GLY A 151 -12.64 -6.55 -0.15
N ARG A 152 -11.35 -6.73 0.14
CA ARG A 152 -10.24 -6.23 -0.70
C ARG A 152 -9.70 -7.32 -1.63
N ASP A 153 -10.59 -7.93 -2.41
CA ASP A 153 -10.19 -8.90 -3.45
C ASP A 153 -9.22 -8.28 -4.46
N ASP A 154 -9.36 -6.97 -4.72
CA ASP A 154 -8.44 -6.19 -5.55
C ASP A 154 -7.00 -6.19 -5.03
N LEU A 155 -6.82 -6.02 -3.71
CA LEU A 155 -5.53 -6.07 -3.04
C LEU A 155 -4.95 -7.48 -3.10
N LEU A 156 -5.78 -8.49 -2.82
CA LEU A 156 -5.37 -9.88 -2.85
C LEU A 156 -4.91 -10.31 -4.25
N ASP A 157 -5.63 -9.92 -5.30
CA ASP A 157 -5.25 -10.20 -6.69
C ASP A 157 -3.94 -9.50 -7.06
N TYR A 158 -3.76 -8.25 -6.61
CA TYR A 158 -2.52 -7.52 -6.83
C TYR A 158 -1.33 -8.21 -6.14
N MET A 159 -1.47 -8.54 -4.87
CA MET A 159 -0.42 -9.21 -4.08
C MET A 159 -0.09 -10.58 -4.66
N ASN A 160 -1.08 -11.36 -5.10
CA ASN A 160 -0.85 -12.65 -5.77
C ASN A 160 -0.09 -12.53 -7.10
N LYS A 161 -0.08 -11.35 -7.72
CA LYS A 161 0.64 -11.09 -8.96
C LYS A 161 2.02 -10.50 -8.73
N TYR A 162 2.19 -9.65 -7.71
CA TYR A 162 3.39 -8.84 -7.54
C TYR A 162 4.17 -9.09 -6.25
N TRP A 163 3.65 -9.87 -5.30
CA TRP A 163 4.31 -10.18 -4.02
C TRP A 163 4.40 -11.70 -3.84
N ILE A 164 5.36 -12.30 -4.54
CA ILE A 164 5.45 -13.74 -4.76
C ILE A 164 6.39 -14.40 -3.76
N ASN A 165 5.92 -15.48 -3.12
CA ASN A 165 6.73 -16.32 -2.24
C ASN A 165 7.30 -17.52 -3.00
N GLN A 166 8.59 -17.46 -3.33
CA GLN A 166 9.22 -18.53 -4.11
C GLN A 166 9.23 -19.85 -3.33
N GLY A 167 8.62 -20.89 -3.91
CA GLY A 167 8.57 -22.26 -3.37
C GLY A 167 7.45 -22.50 -2.35
N PHE A 168 6.72 -21.46 -1.93
CA PHE A 168 5.76 -21.52 -0.82
C PHE A 168 4.48 -20.70 -1.11
N PRO A 169 3.40 -20.89 -0.35
CA PRO A 169 2.22 -20.04 -0.45
C PRO A 169 2.56 -18.55 -0.25
N ASN A 170 1.99 -17.66 -1.08
CA ASN A 170 2.24 -16.22 -0.96
C ASN A 170 1.85 -15.67 0.41
N ALA A 171 0.74 -16.16 0.97
CA ALA A 171 0.24 -15.75 2.28
C ALA A 171 1.25 -15.96 3.42
N ASP A 172 2.11 -16.98 3.32
CA ASP A 172 3.14 -17.24 4.34
C ASP A 172 4.19 -16.13 4.33
N LEU A 173 4.60 -15.63 3.15
CA LEU A 173 5.49 -14.48 3.04
C LEU A 173 4.81 -13.21 3.53
N TRP A 174 3.57 -12.95 3.15
CA TRP A 174 2.88 -11.74 3.59
C TRP A 174 2.72 -11.69 5.12
N ALA A 175 2.46 -12.86 5.73
CA ALA A 175 2.41 -13.00 7.17
C ALA A 175 3.79 -12.81 7.82
N HIS A 176 4.86 -13.35 7.21
CA HIS A 176 6.25 -13.11 7.60
C HIS A 176 6.58 -11.62 7.62
N GLU A 177 6.33 -10.94 6.50
CA GLU A 177 6.69 -9.54 6.31
C GLU A 177 5.97 -8.63 7.31
N PHE A 178 4.67 -8.84 7.52
CA PHE A 178 3.94 -8.10 8.55
C PHE A 178 4.47 -8.41 9.96
N SER A 179 4.52 -9.69 10.34
CA SER A 179 4.85 -10.10 11.71
C SER A 179 6.25 -9.71 12.11
N LYS A 180 7.20 -9.81 11.18
CA LYS A 180 8.62 -9.56 11.43
C LYS A 180 8.95 -8.07 11.38
N HIS A 181 8.38 -7.33 10.42
CA HIS A 181 8.80 -5.95 10.14
C HIS A 181 7.76 -4.91 10.56
N ALA A 182 6.49 -5.07 10.18
CA ALA A 182 5.46 -4.06 10.45
C ALA A 182 5.20 -3.86 11.95
N THR A 183 5.36 -4.92 12.75
CA THR A 183 5.20 -4.85 14.22
C THR A 183 6.30 -4.05 14.92
N CYS A 184 7.38 -3.69 14.23
CA CYS A 184 8.56 -3.02 14.79
C CYS A 184 8.60 -1.51 14.56
N THR A 185 7.49 -0.90 14.15
CA THR A 185 7.39 0.55 13.92
C THR A 185 6.05 1.10 14.37
N SER A 186 6.06 2.33 14.88
CA SER A 186 4.86 3.03 15.35
C SER A 186 3.80 3.25 14.28
N THR A 187 4.17 3.24 12.99
CA THR A 187 3.24 3.55 11.88
C THR A 187 2.09 2.55 11.73
N PHE A 188 2.22 1.34 12.31
CA PHE A 188 1.17 0.33 12.32
C PHE A 188 0.74 -0.06 13.74
N ASP A 189 1.09 0.74 14.75
CA ASP A 189 0.65 0.47 16.12
C ASP A 189 -0.84 0.73 16.28
N LEU A 190 -1.52 -0.20 16.97
CA LEU A 190 -2.96 -0.15 17.17
C LEU A 190 -3.41 1.13 17.88
N ALA A 191 -2.56 1.67 18.77
CA ALA A 191 -2.80 2.93 19.46
C ALA A 191 -3.02 4.12 18.49
N CYS A 192 -2.41 4.07 17.30
CA CYS A 192 -2.54 5.10 16.28
C CYS A 192 -3.87 5.05 15.50
N TYR A 193 -4.61 3.95 15.62
CA TYR A 193 -5.94 3.80 15.02
C TYR A 193 -7.06 4.27 15.95
N GLY A 194 -6.77 4.34 17.26
CA GLY A 194 -7.73 4.79 18.28
C GLY A 194 -9.03 3.99 18.29
N GLU A 195 -10.14 4.66 18.58
CA GLU A 195 -11.48 4.04 18.62
C GLU A 195 -11.97 3.54 17.24
N SER A 196 -11.34 4.00 16.15
CA SER A 196 -11.69 3.59 14.79
C SER A 196 -11.05 2.27 14.37
N TYR A 197 -10.18 1.69 15.21
CA TYR A 197 -9.50 0.44 14.91
C TYR A 197 -10.50 -0.69 14.63
N LYS A 198 -10.34 -1.31 13.47
CA LYS A 198 -10.97 -2.58 13.14
C LYS A 198 -9.89 -3.64 13.14
N GLU A 199 -10.16 -4.78 13.75
CA GLU A 199 -9.21 -5.89 13.81
C GLU A 199 -8.61 -6.18 12.42
N HIS A 200 -7.28 -6.20 12.33
CA HIS A 200 -6.46 -6.36 11.12
C HIS A 200 -6.43 -5.17 10.14
N SER A 201 -7.01 -4.01 10.48
CA SER A 201 -6.89 -2.81 9.64
C SER A 201 -5.44 -2.32 9.52
N ASP A 202 -4.60 -2.57 10.53
CA ASP A 202 -3.16 -2.34 10.50
C ASP A 202 -2.43 -3.24 9.49
N VAL A 203 -2.83 -4.51 9.40
CA VAL A 203 -2.33 -5.45 8.39
C VAL A 203 -2.67 -4.98 6.98
N ILE A 204 -3.92 -4.56 6.73
CA ILE A 204 -4.33 -4.04 5.41
C ILE A 204 -3.57 -2.76 5.06
N ASN A 205 -3.42 -1.85 6.02
CA ASN A 205 -2.69 -0.61 5.83
C ASN A 205 -1.20 -0.84 5.55
N TYR A 206 -0.57 -1.86 6.17
CA TYR A 206 0.80 -2.26 5.88
C TYR A 206 0.98 -2.71 4.42
N PHE A 207 0.06 -3.55 3.92
CA PHE A 207 0.11 -4.00 2.53
C PHE A 207 -0.12 -2.85 1.54
N ASP A 208 -1.13 -2.01 1.78
CA ASP A 208 -1.37 -0.82 0.96
C ASP A 208 -0.14 0.12 0.99
N ALA A 209 0.47 0.36 2.15
CA ALA A 209 1.68 1.18 2.28
C ALA A 209 2.87 0.60 1.50
N THR A 210 3.08 -0.70 1.60
CA THR A 210 4.15 -1.41 0.88
C THR A 210 3.97 -1.28 -0.62
N ILE A 211 2.75 -1.43 -1.14
CA ILE A 211 2.47 -1.32 -2.57
C ILE A 211 2.59 0.13 -3.04
N ARG A 212 2.13 1.12 -2.25
CA ARG A 212 2.37 2.55 -2.56
C ARG A 212 3.85 2.85 -2.71
N ALA A 213 4.69 2.33 -1.82
CA ALA A 213 6.13 2.49 -1.91
C ALA A 213 6.69 1.79 -3.16
N PHE A 214 6.28 0.54 -3.45
CA PHE A 214 6.71 -0.20 -4.64
C PHE A 214 6.39 0.54 -5.95
N HIS A 215 5.21 1.17 -6.05
CA HIS A 215 4.83 1.98 -7.22
C HIS A 215 5.71 3.20 -7.45
N GLN A 216 6.35 3.75 -6.41
CA GLN A 216 7.29 4.87 -6.55
C GLN A 216 8.62 4.44 -7.18
N TYR A 217 8.94 3.14 -7.12
CA TYR A 217 10.22 2.58 -7.57
C TYR A 217 10.01 1.48 -8.62
N PRO A 218 9.57 1.82 -9.86
CA PRO A 218 9.43 0.87 -10.96
C PRO A 218 10.79 0.39 -11.48
N THR A 219 11.46 -0.47 -10.72
CA THR A 219 12.86 -0.89 -10.95
C THR A 219 13.10 -1.48 -12.33
N PHE A 220 12.13 -2.23 -12.89
CA PHE A 220 12.26 -2.73 -14.25
C PHE A 220 12.38 -1.60 -15.27
N ASP A 221 11.48 -0.60 -15.21
CA ASP A 221 11.47 0.52 -16.14
C ASP A 221 12.72 1.40 -15.96
N MET A 222 13.19 1.57 -14.72
CA MET A 222 14.44 2.28 -14.42
C MET A 222 15.66 1.61 -15.05
N LEU A 223 15.70 0.28 -15.10
CA LEU A 223 16.82 -0.48 -15.66
C LEU A 223 16.70 -0.77 -17.16
N ALA A 224 15.48 -0.74 -17.70
CA ALA A 224 15.22 -0.93 -19.13
C ALA A 224 15.50 0.32 -19.97
N ALA A 225 15.73 1.47 -19.32
CA ALA A 225 16.01 2.77 -19.92
C ALA A 225 17.40 2.87 -20.59
#